data_AF-A0A8I6Z879-F1
#
_entry.id   AF-A0A8I6Z879-F1
#
_cell.length_a   1.000
_cell.length_b   1.000
_cell.length_c   1.000
_cell.angle_alpha   90.00
_cell.angle_beta   90.00
_cell.angle_gamma   90.00
#
_symmetry.space_group_name_H-M   'P 1'
#
loop_
_entity.id
_entity.type
_entity.pdbx_description
1 polymer ?
#
loop_
_entity_poly.entity_id
_entity_poly.type
_entity_poly.pdbx_seq_one_letter_code
_entity_poly.pdbx_strand_id
1 'polypeptide(L)'
;MDALFEQLSSVADMALDGRGFDPARLAGVLALFEGEARGSWAVAEAEHEAVARGSEAAVETAQGHLNAVMGAAVGKYRGSSGEADSLSAATAAMELAFKATS
;
A
#
# COMPACT_ATOMS: atom_id res chain seq x y z
N MET A 1 4.83 16.34 25.35
CA MET A 1 4.07 15.44 26.24
C MET A 1 4.67 15.33 27.64
N ASP A 2 5.97 15.05 27.82
CA ASP A 2 6.58 14.87 29.16
C ASP A 2 6.35 16.06 30.12
N ALA A 3 6.53 17.29 29.64
CA ALA A 3 6.24 18.49 30.43
C ALA A 3 4.75 18.60 30.85
N LEU A 4 3.81 18.09 30.03
CA LEU A 4 2.39 18.06 30.41
C LEU A 4 2.13 16.99 31.48
N PHE A 5 2.83 15.85 31.43
CA PHE A 5 2.75 14.84 32.48
C PHE A 5 3.33 15.35 33.80
N GLU A 6 4.44 16.06 33.78
CA GLU A 6 4.99 16.72 34.98
C GLU A 6 4.01 17.73 35.58
N GLN A 7 3.37 18.54 34.72
CA GLN A 7 2.33 19.48 35.16
C GLN A 7 1.11 18.76 35.73
N LEU A 8 0.66 17.68 35.11
CA LEU A 8 -0.47 16.89 35.58
C LEU A 8 -0.16 16.25 36.94
N SER A 9 1.03 15.67 37.11
CA SER A 9 1.49 15.10 38.38
C SER A 9 1.51 16.15 39.48
N SER A 10 2.05 17.35 39.20
CA SER A 10 2.02 18.47 40.14
C SER A 10 0.59 18.89 40.54
N VAL A 11 -0.34 18.89 39.58
CA VAL A 11 -1.76 19.19 39.84
C VAL A 11 -2.42 18.10 40.69
N ALA A 12 -2.11 16.83 40.42
CA ALA A 12 -2.61 15.70 41.19
C ALA A 12 -2.08 15.70 42.63
N ASP A 13 -0.81 16.03 42.85
CA ASP A 13 -0.22 16.12 44.18
C ASP A 13 -0.92 17.18 45.05
N MET A 14 -1.22 18.36 44.49
CA MET A 14 -1.99 19.39 45.23
C MET A 14 -3.43 18.94 45.54
N ALA A 15 -4.04 18.11 44.69
CA ALA A 15 -5.36 17.54 44.94
C ALA A 15 -5.33 16.54 46.10
N LEU A 16 -4.29 15.70 46.16
CA LEU A 16 -4.08 14.72 47.22
C LEU A 16 -3.78 15.38 48.58
N ASP A 17 -2.95 16.42 48.57
CA ASP A 17 -2.57 17.17 49.78
C ASP A 17 -3.66 18.14 50.28
N GLY A 18 -4.74 18.32 49.50
CA GLY A 18 -5.89 19.16 49.84
C GLY A 18 -5.59 20.66 49.91
N ARG A 19 -4.41 21.10 49.47
CA ARG A 19 -3.94 22.50 49.54
C ARG A 19 -3.57 23.01 48.16
N GLY A 20 -4.15 24.14 47.75
CA GLY A 20 -3.78 24.82 46.51
C GLY A 20 -4.26 24.14 45.23
N PHE A 21 -5.12 23.12 45.33
CA PHE A 21 -5.77 22.53 44.16
C PHE A 21 -6.73 23.53 43.52
N ASP A 22 -6.56 23.71 42.21
CA ASP A 22 -7.43 24.54 41.37
C ASP A 22 -8.00 23.67 40.23
N PRO A 23 -9.32 23.40 40.25
CA PRO A 23 -9.99 22.67 39.17
C PRO A 23 -9.83 23.33 37.80
N ALA A 24 -9.73 24.67 37.71
CA ALA A 24 -9.54 25.38 36.45
C ALA A 24 -8.15 25.10 35.87
N ARG A 25 -7.13 25.03 36.74
CA ARG A 25 -5.78 24.62 36.34
C ARG A 25 -5.73 23.19 35.81
N LEU A 26 -6.42 22.24 36.46
CA LEU A 26 -6.54 20.86 35.96
C LEU A 26 -7.21 20.84 34.58
N ALA A 27 -8.33 21.55 34.42
CA ALA A 27 -9.03 21.64 33.14
C ALA A 27 -8.13 22.21 32.03
N GLY A 28 -7.31 23.22 32.35
CA GLY A 28 -6.31 23.76 31.43
C GLY A 28 -5.27 22.73 30.99
N VAL A 29 -4.72 21.96 31.92
CA VAL A 29 -3.75 20.88 31.61
C VAL A 29 -4.40 19.81 30.73
N LEU A 30 -5.64 19.39 31.04
CA LEU A 30 -6.37 18.41 30.23
C LEU A 30 -6.68 18.90 28.82
N ALA A 31 -7.03 20.18 28.65
CA ALA A 31 -7.24 20.78 27.33
C ALA A 31 -5.95 20.79 26.48
N LEU A 32 -4.79 21.00 27.11
CA LEU A 32 -3.49 20.88 26.42
C LEU A 32 -3.20 19.45 25.98
N PHE A 33 -3.49 18.45 26.84
CA PHE A 33 -3.40 17.03 26.47
C PHE A 33 -4.29 16.69 25.28
N GLU A 34 -5.53 17.14 25.30
CA GLU A 34 -6.49 16.92 24.20
C GLU A 34 -5.98 17.53 22.89
N GLY A 35 -5.41 18.74 22.95
CA GLY A 35 -4.79 19.41 21.81
C GLY A 35 -3.59 18.63 21.26
N GLU A 36 -2.65 18.22 22.12
CA GLU A 36 -1.45 17.47 21.73
C GLU A 36 -1.81 16.07 21.19
N ALA A 37 -2.80 15.41 21.80
CA ALA A 37 -3.31 14.11 21.33
C ALA A 37 -3.95 14.23 19.95
N ARG A 38 -4.83 15.21 19.73
CA ARG A 38 -5.42 15.46 18.41
C ARG A 38 -4.38 15.79 17.36
N GLY A 39 -3.40 16.63 17.70
CA GLY A 39 -2.29 16.97 16.81
C GLY A 39 -1.49 15.73 16.42
N SER A 40 -1.09 14.92 17.41
CA SER A 40 -0.35 13.67 17.19
C SER A 40 -1.13 12.69 16.32
N TRP A 41 -2.44 12.54 16.57
CA TRP A 41 -3.31 11.69 15.77
C TRP A 41 -3.45 12.19 14.33
N ALA A 42 -3.62 13.49 14.12
CA ALA A 42 -3.71 14.06 12.78
C ALA A 42 -2.43 13.85 11.96
N VAL A 43 -1.26 13.97 12.61
CA VAL A 43 0.03 13.68 11.97
C VAL A 43 0.15 12.19 11.64
N ALA A 44 -0.14 11.31 12.59
CA ALA A 44 -0.08 9.87 12.36
C ALA A 44 -1.02 9.42 11.23
N GLU A 45 -2.25 9.93 11.20
CA GLU A 45 -3.21 9.65 10.13
C GLU A 45 -2.69 10.11 8.76
N ALA A 46 -2.09 11.31 8.70
CA ALA A 46 -1.52 11.82 7.45
C ALA A 46 -0.33 10.98 6.97
N GLU A 47 0.53 10.50 7.88
CA GLU A 47 1.63 9.60 7.56
C GLU A 47 1.12 8.24 7.06
N HIS A 48 0.14 7.65 7.74
CA HIS A 48 -0.49 6.39 7.32
C HIS A 48 -1.14 6.51 5.95
N GLU A 49 -1.88 7.58 5.69
CA GLU A 49 -2.51 7.85 4.39
C GLU A 49 -1.47 8.06 3.27
N ALA A 50 -0.34 8.71 3.58
CA ALA A 50 0.75 8.85 2.61
C ALA A 50 1.40 7.51 2.27
N VAL A 51 1.63 6.65 3.26
CA VAL A 51 2.16 5.30 3.07
C VAL A 51 1.18 4.43 2.27
N ALA A 52 -0.11 4.48 2.58
CA ALA A 52 -1.15 3.74 1.87
C ALA A 52 -1.16 4.12 0.37
N ARG A 53 -1.24 5.41 0.06
CA ARG A 53 -1.20 5.89 -1.34
C ARG A 53 0.09 5.52 -2.06
N GLY A 54 1.24 5.60 -1.38
CA GLY A 54 2.53 5.18 -1.93
C GLY A 54 2.57 3.69 -2.26
N SER A 55 2.02 2.85 -1.38
CA SER A 55 1.91 1.41 -1.57
C SER A 55 0.98 1.05 -2.73
N GLU A 56 -0.20 1.67 -2.80
CA GLU A 56 -1.16 1.47 -3.89
C GLU A 56 -0.56 1.82 -5.26
N ALA A 57 0.12 2.98 -5.37
CA ALA A 57 0.79 3.39 -6.60
C ALA A 57 1.92 2.40 -7.02
N ALA A 58 2.65 1.87 -6.04
CA ALA A 58 3.68 0.86 -6.31
C ALA A 58 3.08 -0.46 -6.81
N VAL A 59 1.97 -0.91 -6.21
CA VAL A 59 1.23 -2.11 -6.64
C VAL A 59 0.67 -1.93 -8.05
N GLU A 60 0.05 -0.79 -8.34
CA GLU A 60 -0.49 -0.49 -9.66
C GLU A 60 0.62 -0.50 -10.73
N THR A 61 1.76 0.12 -10.44
CA THR A 61 2.93 0.11 -11.32
C THR A 61 3.44 -1.32 -11.57
N ALA A 62 3.58 -2.11 -10.50
CA ALA A 62 4.03 -3.50 -10.60
C ALA A 62 3.05 -4.36 -11.41
N GLN A 63 1.75 -4.18 -11.20
CA GLN A 63 0.70 -4.87 -11.95
C GLN A 63 0.73 -4.49 -13.44
N GLY A 64 0.92 -3.20 -13.76
CA GLY A 64 1.10 -2.73 -15.13
C GLY A 64 2.29 -3.39 -15.82
N HIS A 65 3.44 -3.45 -15.15
CA HIS A 65 4.62 -4.15 -15.66
C HIS A 65 4.38 -5.66 -15.86
N LEU A 66 3.77 -6.33 -14.87
CA LEU A 66 3.43 -7.75 -14.98
C LEU A 66 2.52 -8.01 -16.18
N ASN A 67 1.46 -7.22 -16.36
CA ASN A 67 0.55 -7.34 -17.49
C ASN A 67 1.25 -7.14 -18.83
N ALA A 68 2.17 -6.18 -18.93
CA ALA A 68 2.96 -5.96 -20.14
C ALA A 68 3.85 -7.17 -20.47
N VAL A 69 4.58 -7.69 -19.47
CA VAL A 69 5.46 -8.86 -19.64
C VAL A 69 4.65 -10.11 -20.01
N MET A 70 3.54 -10.35 -19.30
CA MET A 70 2.66 -11.48 -19.57
C MET A 70 2.02 -11.37 -20.95
N GLY A 71 1.53 -10.18 -21.34
CA GLY A 71 0.98 -9.94 -22.67
C GLY A 71 2.00 -10.22 -23.77
N ALA A 72 3.24 -9.76 -23.61
CA ALA A 72 4.32 -10.03 -24.55
C ALA A 72 4.67 -11.53 -24.63
N ALA A 73 4.73 -12.22 -23.48
CA ALA A 73 5.03 -13.65 -23.42
C ALA A 73 3.93 -14.49 -24.10
N VAL A 74 2.65 -14.19 -23.81
CA VAL A 74 1.51 -14.85 -24.44
C VAL A 74 1.47 -14.58 -25.94
N GLY A 75 1.75 -13.35 -26.36
CA GLY A 75 1.85 -12.99 -27.78
C GLY A 75 2.91 -13.81 -28.53
N LYS A 76 4.12 -13.91 -27.95
CA LYS A 76 5.21 -14.73 -28.53
C LYS A 76 4.85 -16.21 -28.60
N TYR A 77 4.28 -16.76 -27.54
CA TYR A 77 3.85 -18.17 -27.51
C TYR A 77 2.83 -18.46 -28.61
N ARG A 78 1.83 -17.60 -28.77
CA ARG A 78 0.80 -17.75 -29.80
C ARG A 78 1.37 -17.68 -31.21
N GLY A 79 2.28 -16.74 -31.47
CA GLY A 79 2.99 -16.63 -32.75
C GLY A 79 3.74 -17.93 -33.08
N SER A 80 4.55 -18.41 -32.13
CA SER A 80 5.32 -19.64 -32.31
C SER A 80 4.44 -20.88 -32.51
N SER A 81 3.33 -21.00 -31.78
CA SER A 81 2.36 -22.09 -31.96
C SER A 81 1.73 -22.07 -33.36
N GLY A 82 1.31 -20.90 -33.84
CA GLY A 82 0.72 -20.77 -35.17
C GLY A 82 1.72 -21.09 -36.29
N GLU A 83 2.99 -20.68 -36.12
CA GLU A 83 4.07 -21.05 -37.04
C GLU A 83 4.26 -22.57 -37.10
N ALA A 84 4.26 -23.25 -35.95
CA ALA A 84 4.37 -24.71 -35.87
C ALA A 84 3.19 -25.42 -36.57
N ASP A 85 1.96 -24.96 -36.35
CA ASP A 85 0.77 -25.51 -37.00
C ASP A 85 0.82 -25.35 -38.53
N SER A 86 1.27 -24.17 -39.00
CA SER A 86 1.41 -23.89 -40.44
C SER A 86 2.48 -24.78 -41.10
N LEU A 87 3.61 -25.01 -40.43
CA LEU A 87 4.67 -25.89 -40.90
C LEU A 87 4.21 -27.34 -40.96
N SER A 88 3.47 -27.80 -39.94
CA SER A 88 2.87 -29.13 -39.89
C SER A 88 1.91 -29.35 -41.07
N ALA A 89 1.00 -28.40 -41.31
CA ALA A 89 0.07 -28.44 -42.43
C ALA A 89 0.79 -28.44 -43.79
N ALA A 90 1.82 -27.61 -43.96
CA ALA A 90 2.62 -27.57 -45.19
C ALA A 90 3.36 -28.90 -45.44
N THR A 91 3.91 -29.50 -44.39
CA THR A 91 4.58 -30.81 -44.46
C THR A 91 3.60 -31.90 -44.88
N ALA A 92 2.41 -31.95 -44.27
CA ALA A 92 1.37 -32.92 -44.62
C ALA A 92 0.88 -32.75 -46.07
N ALA A 93 0.71 -31.51 -46.54
CA ALA A 93 0.32 -31.23 -47.92
C ALA A 93 1.41 -31.68 -48.93
N MET A 94 2.69 -31.46 -48.61
CA MET A 94 3.80 -31.91 -49.44
C MET A 94 3.88 -33.45 -49.52
N GLU A 95 3.63 -34.16 -48.42
CA GLU A 95 3.60 -35.61 -48.40
C GLU A 95 2.45 -36.19 -49.24
N LEU A 96 1.28 -35.56 -49.20
CA LEU A 96 0.13 -35.93 -50.05
C LEU A 96 0.42 -35.68 -51.53
N ALA A 97 1.04 -34.53 -51.87
CA ALA A 97 1.42 -34.23 -53.24
C ALA A 97 2.42 -35.25 -53.79
N PHE A 98 3.43 -35.63 -52.99
CA PHE A 98 4.41 -36.64 -53.37
C PHE A 98 3.75 -38.01 -53.63
N LYS A 99 2.82 -38.44 -52.77
CA LYS A 99 2.03 -39.67 -52.95
C LYS A 99 1.12 -39.65 -54.17
N ALA A 100 0.64 -38.48 -54.59
CA ALA A 100 -0.24 -38.34 -55.76
C ALA A 100 0.53 -38.35 -57.10
N THR A 101 1.84 -38.05 -57.08
CA THR A 101 2.71 -38.02 -58.26
C THR A 101 3.61 -39.25 -58.42
N SER A 102 3.61 -40.17 -57.45
CA SER A 102 4.30 -41.47 -57.51
C SER A 102 3.33 -42.59 -57.86
#